data_AF-A0A3D2B2I1-F1
#
_entry.id   AF-A0A3D2B2I1-F1
#
_cell.length_a   1.000
_cell.length_b   1.000
_cell.length_c   1.000
_cell.angle_alpha   90.00
_cell.angle_beta   90.00
_cell.angle_gamma   90.00
#
_symmetry.space_group_name_H-M   'P 1'
#
loop_
_entity.id
_entity.type
_entity.pdbx_description
1 polymer ?
#
loop_
_entity_poly.entity_id
_entity_poly.type
_entity_poly.pdbx_seq_one_letter_code
_entity_poly.pdbx_strand_id
1 'polypeptide(L)'
;QIRGDDPFIKSARVGQFDPKTVRMVFELKQNVKPQLFALAPVAGFKERLVMDLYPANATDIQDPLLALLEDYNKGDLEKQVPPAQSGPQPGKAGRDRPIVIMLDPGHGGEDSGAVGKYRTREKDVVLQIARRLKAMIDREGNMRAYMTRNEDVFIPLKVRVAKAQKQRADLFISIHADAFTSRQPSGSSVFALS
;
A
#
# COMPACT_ATOMS: atom_id res chain seq x y z
N GLN A 1 -16.12 -15.12 -2.08
CA GLN A 1 -17.22 -14.58 -1.25
C GLN A 1 -16.88 -13.14 -0.93
N ILE A 2 -17.81 -12.20 -1.15
CA ILE A 2 -17.60 -10.79 -0.77
C ILE A 2 -17.70 -10.69 0.75
N ARG A 3 -16.78 -9.95 1.38
CA ARG A 3 -16.78 -9.79 2.83
C ARG A 3 -17.86 -8.78 3.25
N GLY A 4 -18.47 -8.97 4.43
CA GLY A 4 -19.50 -8.04 4.94
C GLY A 4 -18.96 -6.62 5.19
N ASP A 5 -17.67 -6.53 5.51
CA ASP A 5 -16.94 -5.30 5.81
C ASP A 5 -16.30 -4.63 4.58
N ASP A 6 -16.55 -5.12 3.35
CA ASP A 6 -16.04 -4.48 2.13
C ASP A 6 -16.58 -3.05 1.99
N PRO A 7 -15.74 -2.00 1.85
CA PRO A 7 -16.22 -0.62 1.83
C PRO A 7 -16.91 -0.23 0.52
N PHE A 8 -16.73 -0.98 -0.57
CA PHE A 8 -17.25 -0.63 -1.90
C PHE A 8 -18.36 -1.58 -2.35
N ILE A 9 -18.16 -2.89 -2.20
CA ILE A 9 -19.03 -3.92 -2.77
C ILE A 9 -20.00 -4.42 -1.69
N LYS A 10 -21.29 -4.19 -1.91
CA LYS A 10 -22.37 -4.75 -1.09
C LYS A 10 -22.60 -6.22 -1.40
N SER A 11 -22.65 -6.56 -2.69
CA SER A 11 -22.81 -7.94 -3.14
C SER A 11 -22.32 -8.10 -4.58
N ALA A 12 -21.95 -9.33 -4.96
CA ALA A 12 -21.56 -9.65 -6.34
C ALA A 12 -22.42 -10.80 -6.86
N ARG A 13 -22.80 -10.74 -8.14
CA ARG A 13 -23.47 -11.82 -8.87
C ARG A 13 -22.72 -12.11 -10.15
N VAL A 14 -22.70 -13.39 -10.52
CA VAL A 14 -22.06 -13.85 -11.74
C VAL A 14 -23.03 -14.77 -12.46
N GLY A 15 -23.18 -14.60 -13.76
CA GLY A 15 -24.02 -15.45 -14.60
C GLY A 15 -23.54 -15.49 -16.03
N GLN A 16 -23.84 -16.58 -16.73
CA GLN A 16 -23.65 -16.65 -18.17
C GLN A 16 -24.67 -15.70 -18.83
N PHE A 17 -24.20 -14.71 -19.59
CA PHE A 17 -25.07 -13.76 -20.29
C PHE A 17 -25.44 -14.29 -21.68
N ASP A 18 -24.47 -14.84 -22.40
CA ASP A 18 -24.63 -15.52 -23.69
C ASP A 18 -23.61 -16.68 -23.79
N PRO A 19 -23.63 -17.56 -24.82
CA PRO A 19 -22.73 -18.73 -24.90
C PRO A 19 -21.21 -18.45 -24.82
N LYS A 20 -20.77 -17.21 -24.99
CA LYS A 20 -19.36 -16.81 -24.98
C LYS A 20 -19.03 -15.75 -23.91
N THR A 21 -20.04 -15.18 -23.26
CA THR A 21 -19.88 -14.03 -22.35
C THR A 21 -20.40 -14.32 -20.95
N VAL A 22 -19.54 -14.12 -19.95
CA VAL A 22 -19.93 -14.07 -18.54
C VAL A 22 -20.19 -12.61 -18.14
N ARG A 23 -21.27 -12.38 -17.39
CA ARG A 23 -21.55 -11.08 -16.77
C ARG A 23 -21.31 -11.15 -15.27
N MET A 24 -20.52 -10.20 -14.79
CA MET A 24 -20.35 -9.93 -13.36
C MET A 24 -21.08 -8.62 -13.04
N VAL A 25 -21.90 -8.64 -11.99
CA VAL A 25 -22.64 -7.46 -11.51
C VAL A 25 -22.27 -7.23 -10.05
N PHE A 26 -21.77 -6.04 -9.75
CA PHE A 26 -21.41 -5.62 -8.41
C PHE A 26 -22.43 -4.59 -7.92
N GLU A 27 -23.17 -4.94 -6.86
CA GLU A 27 -23.99 -3.99 -6.13
C GLU A 27 -23.07 -3.18 -5.21
N LEU A 28 -23.12 -1.85 -5.31
CA LEU A 28 -22.19 -0.97 -4.63
C LEU A 28 -22.80 -0.32 -3.39
N LYS A 29 -21.96 0.00 -2.39
CA LYS A 29 -22.34 0.74 -1.18
C LYS A 29 -22.24 2.26 -1.36
N GLN A 30 -21.49 2.70 -2.37
CA GLN A 30 -21.22 4.11 -2.65
C GLN A 30 -20.89 4.31 -4.14
N ASN A 31 -20.88 5.57 -4.59
CA ASN A 31 -20.49 5.92 -5.95
C ASN A 31 -18.99 5.68 -6.14
N VAL A 32 -18.63 5.02 -7.25
CA VAL A 32 -17.24 4.70 -7.56
C VAL A 32 -16.86 5.18 -8.96
N LYS A 33 -15.57 5.43 -9.14
CA LYS A 33 -14.91 5.64 -10.43
C LYS A 33 -14.01 4.43 -10.71
N PRO A 34 -14.50 3.43 -11.45
CA PRO A 34 -13.75 2.21 -11.67
C PRO A 34 -12.58 2.43 -12.63
N GLN A 35 -11.49 1.69 -12.42
CA GLN A 35 -10.37 1.62 -13.34
C GLN A 35 -10.09 0.17 -13.69
N LEU A 36 -10.02 -0.13 -14.99
CA LEU A 36 -9.81 -1.48 -15.50
C LEU A 36 -8.54 -1.55 -16.33
N PHE A 37 -7.75 -2.60 -16.12
CA PHE A 37 -6.56 -2.87 -16.92
C PHE A 37 -6.22 -4.36 -16.93
N ALA A 38 -5.52 -4.80 -17.98
CA ALA A 38 -5.07 -6.17 -18.13
C ALA A 38 -3.57 -6.27 -17.81
N LEU A 39 -3.17 -7.37 -17.16
CA LEU A 39 -1.78 -7.70 -16.89
C LEU A 39 -1.41 -9.02 -17.57
N ALA A 40 -0.36 -8.98 -18.37
CA ALA A 40 0.25 -10.16 -18.96
C ALA A 40 0.80 -11.12 -17.87
N PRO A 41 1.06 -12.40 -18.22
CA PRO A 41 1.58 -13.38 -17.27
C PRO A 41 2.96 -12.96 -16.73
N VAL A 42 3.11 -12.96 -15.41
CA VAL A 42 4.36 -12.60 -14.72
C VAL A 42 4.38 -13.17 -13.31
N ALA A 43 5.56 -13.49 -12.79
CA ALA A 43 5.77 -13.98 -11.41
C ALA A 43 4.86 -15.17 -11.03
N GLY A 44 4.62 -16.09 -11.97
CA GLY A 44 3.78 -17.27 -11.76
C GLY A 44 2.27 -17.03 -11.93
N PHE A 45 1.83 -15.78 -12.08
CA PHE A 45 0.44 -15.46 -12.41
C PHE A 45 0.18 -15.60 -13.91
N LYS A 46 -1.03 -16.04 -14.26
CA LYS A 46 -1.57 -16.08 -15.63
C LYS A 46 -2.05 -14.67 -16.04
N GLU A 47 -2.74 -14.57 -17.18
CA GLU A 47 -3.47 -13.37 -17.57
C GLU A 47 -4.40 -12.90 -16.45
N ARG A 48 -4.39 -11.60 -16.16
CA ARG A 48 -5.26 -11.00 -15.13
C ARG A 48 -5.99 -9.80 -15.70
N LEU A 49 -7.28 -9.73 -15.43
CA LEU A 49 -8.09 -8.52 -15.55
C LEU A 49 -8.25 -7.92 -14.16
N VAL A 50 -7.77 -6.71 -13.96
CA VAL A 50 -7.85 -6.00 -12.68
C VAL A 50 -8.92 -4.90 -12.79
N MET A 51 -9.73 -4.77 -11.74
CA MET A 51 -10.72 -3.72 -11.60
C MET A 51 -10.58 -3.09 -10.21
N ASP A 52 -10.08 -1.87 -10.17
CA ASP A 52 -10.01 -1.07 -8.95
C ASP A 52 -11.25 -0.18 -8.84
N LEU A 53 -11.83 -0.11 -7.64
CA LEU A 53 -13.02 0.71 -7.35
C LEU A 53 -12.62 1.87 -6.43
N TYR A 54 -12.37 3.05 -6.99
CA TYR A 54 -12.08 4.27 -6.22
C TYR A 54 -13.37 5.03 -5.90
N PRO A 55 -13.50 5.73 -4.76
CA PRO A 55 -14.68 6.55 -4.49
C PRO A 55 -14.77 7.71 -5.49
N ALA A 56 -15.97 8.03 -5.96
CA ALA A 56 -16.16 9.08 -6.96
C ALA A 56 -15.82 10.50 -6.45
N ASN A 57 -16.01 10.74 -5.15
CA ASN A 57 -15.74 12.02 -4.49
C ASN A 57 -14.48 11.95 -3.61
N ALA A 58 -13.38 11.48 -4.19
CA ALA A 58 -12.08 11.36 -3.52
C ALA A 58 -11.55 12.69 -2.95
N THR A 59 -12.01 13.84 -3.46
CA THR A 59 -11.61 15.18 -2.98
C THR A 59 -12.18 15.55 -1.61
N ASP A 60 -13.33 15.00 -1.22
CA ASP A 60 -13.95 15.27 0.09
C ASP A 60 -13.31 14.42 1.20
N ILE A 61 -12.81 13.24 0.82
CA ILE A 61 -12.00 12.38 1.68
C ILE A 61 -10.58 12.91 1.56
N GLN A 62 -10.13 13.77 2.49
CA GLN A 62 -8.73 14.20 2.57
C GLN A 62 -7.80 13.01 2.91
N ASP A 63 -7.76 11.98 2.06
CA ASP A 63 -6.86 10.85 2.14
C ASP A 63 -5.64 11.12 1.25
N PRO A 64 -4.47 11.40 1.85
CA PRO A 64 -3.26 11.68 1.11
C PRO A 64 -2.81 10.52 0.21
N LEU A 65 -3.17 9.27 0.54
CA LEU A 65 -2.83 8.09 -0.27
C LEU A 65 -3.68 8.04 -1.53
N LEU A 66 -4.98 8.30 -1.42
CA LEU A 66 -5.90 8.25 -2.56
C LEU A 66 -5.51 9.27 -3.64
N ALA A 67 -5.15 10.49 -3.23
CA ALA A 67 -4.62 11.50 -4.14
C ALA A 67 -3.36 11.03 -4.89
N LEU A 68 -2.44 10.35 -4.19
CA LEU A 68 -1.22 9.83 -4.84
C LEU A 68 -1.51 8.67 -5.79
N LEU A 69 -2.50 7.83 -5.50
CA LEU A 69 -2.94 6.76 -6.39
C LEU A 69 -3.57 7.32 -7.66
N GLU A 70 -4.40 8.37 -7.55
CA GLU A 70 -4.95 9.05 -8.72
C GLU A 70 -3.85 9.64 -9.63
N ASP A 71 -2.86 10.32 -9.04
CA ASP A 71 -1.75 10.90 -9.80
C ASP A 71 -0.88 9.82 -10.45
N TYR A 72 -0.65 8.70 -9.75
CA TYR A 72 0.04 7.54 -10.31
C TYR A 72 -0.72 6.97 -11.52
N ASN A 73 -2.04 6.82 -11.40
CA ASN A 73 -2.89 6.29 -12.48
C ASN A 73 -2.97 7.23 -13.70
N LYS A 74 -2.77 8.54 -13.50
CA LYS A 74 -2.64 9.53 -14.59
C LYS A 74 -1.23 9.62 -15.17
N GLY A 75 -0.23 8.99 -14.56
CA GLY A 75 1.18 9.12 -14.93
C GLY A 75 1.83 10.44 -14.50
N ASP A 76 1.20 11.18 -13.58
CA ASP A 76 1.61 12.52 -13.14
C ASP A 76 2.22 12.56 -11.75
N LEU A 77 2.49 11.39 -11.14
CA LEU A 77 3.02 11.28 -9.76
C LEU A 77 4.28 12.13 -9.53
N GLU A 78 5.17 12.22 -10.52
CA GLU A 78 6.43 12.96 -10.42
C GLU A 78 6.25 14.48 -10.65
N LYS A 79 5.15 14.92 -11.28
CA LYS A 79 4.89 16.35 -11.56
C LYS A 79 4.30 17.10 -10.37
N GLN A 80 3.64 16.38 -9.45
CA GLN A 80 2.85 16.99 -8.36
C GLN A 80 3.53 16.98 -6.98
N VAL A 81 4.76 16.49 -6.87
CA VAL A 81 5.56 16.59 -5.63
C VAL A 81 6.64 17.65 -5.85
N PRO A 82 6.32 18.97 -5.83
CA PRO A 82 7.32 20.00 -6.02
C PRO A 82 8.38 19.91 -4.91
N PRO A 83 9.68 19.88 -5.25
CA PRO A 83 10.78 19.64 -4.30
C PRO A 83 10.72 20.52 -3.05
N ALA A 84 10.26 21.78 -3.19
CA ALA A 84 10.17 22.75 -2.10
C ALA A 84 9.09 22.44 -1.05
N GLN A 85 8.11 21.58 -1.35
CA GLN A 85 7.01 21.22 -0.44
C GLN A 85 7.08 19.75 0.02
N SER A 86 8.16 19.05 -0.30
CA SER A 86 8.32 17.63 -0.08
C SER A 86 9.65 17.31 0.61
N GLY A 87 9.69 16.22 1.37
CA GLY A 87 10.88 15.81 2.11
C GLY A 87 11.03 16.51 3.47
N PRO A 88 12.13 16.27 4.19
CA PRO A 88 12.33 16.73 5.56
C PRO A 88 12.08 18.23 5.73
N GLN A 89 11.38 18.61 6.80
CA GLN A 89 11.20 20.02 7.13
C GLN A 89 12.54 20.67 7.52
N PRO A 90 12.70 22.01 7.37
CA PRO A 90 13.86 22.72 7.88
C PRO A 90 14.09 22.48 9.39
N GLY A 91 15.33 22.64 9.84
CA GLY A 91 15.73 22.40 11.24
C GLY A 91 16.16 20.95 11.52
N LYS A 92 16.85 20.75 12.64
CA LYS A 92 17.35 19.44 13.08
C LYS A 92 16.22 18.64 13.73
N ALA A 93 15.78 17.58 13.06
CA ALA A 93 14.83 16.62 13.61
C ALA A 93 15.34 16.06 14.96
N GLY A 94 14.45 15.97 15.95
CA GLY A 94 14.78 15.54 17.30
C GLY A 94 15.35 16.65 18.21
N ARG A 95 15.58 17.86 17.69
CA ARG A 95 15.97 19.04 18.49
C ARG A 95 15.03 20.21 18.25
N ASP A 96 14.96 20.67 17.00
CA ASP A 96 14.20 21.86 16.61
C ASP A 96 12.73 21.52 16.32
N ARG A 97 12.45 20.25 16.00
CA ARG A 97 11.13 19.72 15.68
C ARG A 97 11.09 18.19 15.88
N PRO A 98 9.91 17.56 15.97
CA PRO A 98 9.78 16.11 16.03
C PRO A 98 10.40 15.40 14.82
N ILE A 99 10.86 14.16 15.05
CA ILE A 99 11.29 13.26 13.98
C ILE A 99 10.05 12.62 13.35
N VAL A 100 9.92 12.77 12.03
CA VAL A 100 8.86 12.12 11.26
C VAL A 100 9.40 10.83 10.64
N ILE A 101 8.82 9.70 11.00
CA ILE A 101 9.24 8.38 10.53
C ILE A 101 8.15 7.79 9.63
N MET A 102 8.49 7.45 8.39
CA MET A 102 7.63 6.66 7.52
C MET A 102 7.96 5.19 7.68
N LEU A 103 6.97 4.40 8.12
CA LEU A 103 7.04 2.95 8.16
C LEU A 103 6.37 2.38 6.91
N ASP A 104 7.08 1.55 6.17
CA ASP A 104 6.60 0.91 4.96
C ASP A 104 6.51 -0.61 5.16
N PRO A 105 5.38 -1.15 5.65
CA PRO A 105 5.17 -2.60 5.64
C PRO A 105 5.08 -3.09 4.19
N GLY A 106 6.06 -3.91 3.78
CA GLY A 106 6.18 -4.44 2.42
C GLY A 106 4.93 -5.17 1.94
N HIS A 107 4.78 -5.31 0.61
CA HIS A 107 3.69 -6.06 -0.03
C HIS A 107 2.28 -5.53 0.33
N GLY A 108 1.26 -6.40 0.32
CA GLY A 108 -0.13 -6.09 0.66
C GLY A 108 -1.09 -6.35 -0.50
N GLY A 109 -2.36 -6.63 -0.18
CA GLY A 109 -3.38 -6.95 -1.17
C GLY A 109 -3.04 -8.25 -1.93
N GLU A 110 -2.98 -8.17 -3.25
CA GLU A 110 -2.65 -9.30 -4.14
C GLU A 110 -1.20 -9.80 -3.95
N ASP A 111 -0.28 -8.91 -3.57
CA ASP A 111 1.10 -9.27 -3.29
C ASP A 111 1.22 -9.81 -1.86
N SER A 112 1.43 -11.13 -1.72
CA SER A 112 1.59 -11.77 -0.41
C SER A 112 2.97 -11.57 0.22
N GLY A 113 3.96 -11.15 -0.57
CA GLY A 113 5.37 -11.38 -0.27
C GLY A 113 5.69 -12.87 -0.13
N ALA A 114 6.78 -13.17 0.58
CA ALA A 114 7.19 -14.54 0.85
C ALA A 114 6.10 -15.33 1.62
N VAL A 115 5.98 -16.62 1.29
CA VAL A 115 5.08 -17.55 1.99
C VAL A 115 5.89 -18.65 2.65
N GLY A 116 5.83 -18.70 3.98
CA GLY A 116 6.53 -19.69 4.79
C GLY A 116 5.99 -21.11 4.61
N LYS A 117 6.77 -22.11 5.06
CA LYS A 117 6.41 -23.55 4.99
C LYS A 117 5.00 -23.84 5.51
N TYR A 118 4.61 -23.17 6.59
CA TYR A 118 3.32 -23.33 7.25
C TYR A 118 2.30 -22.24 6.86
N ARG A 119 2.44 -21.66 5.66
CA ARG A 119 1.52 -20.68 5.05
C ARG A 119 1.45 -19.30 5.72
N THR A 120 2.34 -18.99 6.65
CA THR A 120 2.54 -17.60 7.09
C THR A 120 2.92 -16.73 5.90
N ARG A 121 2.23 -15.61 5.72
CA ARG A 121 2.50 -14.66 4.62
C ARG A 121 3.25 -13.45 5.17
N GLU A 122 4.30 -13.06 4.47
CA GLU A 122 5.12 -11.90 4.82
C GLU A 122 4.27 -10.64 5.04
N LYS A 123 3.35 -10.35 4.11
CA LYS A 123 2.50 -9.15 4.17
C LYS A 123 1.73 -8.98 5.49
N ASP A 124 1.36 -10.09 6.14
CA ASP A 124 0.61 -10.10 7.39
C ASP A 124 1.55 -9.82 8.58
N VAL A 125 2.73 -10.44 8.56
CA VAL A 125 3.75 -10.31 9.61
C VAL A 125 4.31 -8.90 9.64
N VAL A 126 4.72 -8.36 8.49
CA VAL A 126 5.33 -7.04 8.40
C VAL A 126 4.33 -5.93 8.77
N LEU A 127 3.04 -6.10 8.46
CA LEU A 127 1.99 -5.17 8.89
C LEU A 127 1.82 -5.19 10.43
N GLN A 128 1.85 -6.37 11.05
CA GLN A 128 1.76 -6.50 12.50
C GLN A 128 2.98 -5.88 13.20
N ILE A 129 4.19 -6.10 12.68
CA ILE A 129 5.42 -5.48 13.18
C ILE A 129 5.33 -3.95 13.06
N ALA A 130 4.93 -3.44 11.89
CA ALA A 130 4.83 -2.01 11.63
C ALA A 130 3.82 -1.32 12.57
N ARG A 131 2.66 -1.94 12.83
CA ARG A 131 1.67 -1.41 13.79
C ARG A 131 2.21 -1.33 15.21
N ARG A 132 2.94 -2.36 15.66
CA ARG A 132 3.60 -2.36 16.98
C ARG A 132 4.67 -1.29 17.06
N LEU A 133 5.51 -1.17 16.03
CA LEU A 133 6.55 -0.16 15.95
C LEU A 133 5.97 1.25 15.94
N LYS A 134 4.92 1.50 15.15
CA LYS A 134 4.18 2.77 15.17
C LYS A 134 3.69 3.12 16.57
N ALA A 135 3.04 2.18 17.25
CA ALA A 135 2.53 2.41 18.60
C ALA A 135 3.63 2.72 19.62
N MET A 136 4.85 2.19 19.44
CA MET A 136 6.00 2.55 20.26
C MET A 136 6.52 3.95 19.91
N ILE A 137 6.71 4.26 18.63
CA ILE A 137 7.18 5.58 18.16
C ILE A 137 6.23 6.70 18.59
N ASP A 138 4.91 6.50 18.47
CA ASP A 138 3.92 7.53 18.80
C ASP A 138 3.82 7.80 20.32
N ARG A 139 4.41 6.95 21.17
CA ARG A 139 4.54 7.22 22.62
C ARG A 139 5.75 8.10 22.94
N GLU A 140 6.70 8.21 22.02
CA GLU A 140 7.85 9.10 22.18
C GLU A 140 7.43 10.53 21.87
N GLY A 141 7.52 11.42 22.87
CA GLY A 141 7.02 12.80 22.75
C GLY A 141 7.68 13.66 21.66
N ASN A 142 8.80 13.21 21.10
CA ASN A 142 9.55 13.92 20.06
C ASN A 142 9.64 13.13 18.73
N MET A 143 8.77 12.14 18.53
CA MET A 143 8.70 11.37 17.28
C MET A 143 7.25 11.20 16.83
N ARG A 144 7.07 10.94 15.53
CA ARG A 144 5.77 10.63 14.95
C ARG A 144 5.92 9.66 13.81
N ALA A 145 5.15 8.56 13.82
CA ALA A 145 5.16 7.60 12.74
C ALA A 145 3.97 7.78 11.79
N TYR A 146 4.22 7.68 10.49
CA TYR A 146 3.20 7.45 9.45
C TYR A 146 3.42 6.08 8.82
N MET A 147 2.39 5.53 8.17
CA MET A 147 2.48 4.25 7.48
C MET A 147 2.08 4.39 6.01
N THR A 148 2.79 3.70 5.11
CA THR A 148 2.41 3.64 3.69
C THR A 148 1.06 2.94 3.49
N ARG A 149 0.81 1.88 4.27
CA ARG A 149 -0.49 1.21 4.44
C ARG A 149 -0.70 0.82 5.91
N ASN A 150 -1.95 0.82 6.37
CA ASN A 150 -2.33 0.29 7.69
C ASN A 150 -3.42 -0.80 7.56
N GLU A 151 -3.53 -1.41 6.39
CA GLU A 151 -4.49 -2.46 6.06
C GLU A 151 -3.89 -3.37 4.95
N ASP A 152 -4.62 -4.42 4.58
CA ASP A 152 -4.18 -5.39 3.56
C ASP A 152 -4.50 -4.90 2.15
N VAL A 153 -3.82 -3.84 1.73
CA VAL A 153 -3.94 -3.22 0.40
C VAL A 153 -2.60 -3.18 -0.31
N PHE A 154 -2.63 -3.31 -1.63
CA PHE A 154 -1.44 -3.16 -2.47
C PHE A 154 -1.16 -1.67 -2.71
N ILE A 155 0.07 -1.22 -2.41
CA ILE A 155 0.55 0.13 -2.74
C ILE A 155 1.72 0.01 -3.73
N PRO A 156 1.65 0.65 -4.92
CA PRO A 156 2.77 0.69 -5.86
C PRO A 156 4.05 1.28 -5.23
N LEU A 157 5.22 0.75 -5.59
CA LEU A 157 6.50 1.15 -4.99
C LEU A 157 6.75 2.67 -5.09
N LYS A 158 6.51 3.28 -6.26
CA LYS A 158 6.66 4.74 -6.44
C LYS A 158 5.72 5.54 -5.53
N VAL A 159 4.51 5.04 -5.27
CA VAL A 159 3.53 5.71 -4.38
C VAL A 159 3.98 5.65 -2.92
N ARG A 160 4.65 4.56 -2.49
CA ARG A 160 5.23 4.45 -1.13
C ARG A 160 6.26 5.55 -0.86
N VAL A 161 7.17 5.75 -1.81
CA VAL A 161 8.20 6.81 -1.75
C VAL A 161 7.55 8.20 -1.80
N ALA A 162 6.63 8.43 -2.73
CA ALA A 162 5.94 9.72 -2.86
C ALA A 162 5.15 10.07 -1.58
N LYS A 163 4.54 9.08 -0.92
CA LYS A 163 3.85 9.27 0.36
C LYS A 163 4.81 9.68 1.47
N ALA A 164 6.01 9.11 1.53
CA ALA A 164 7.05 9.53 2.48
C ALA A 164 7.48 10.99 2.26
N GLN A 165 7.71 11.36 1.00
CA GLN A 165 8.08 12.72 0.61
C GLN A 165 6.96 13.72 0.94
N LYS A 166 5.71 13.40 0.61
CA LYS A 166 4.53 14.23 0.91
C LYS A 166 4.32 14.42 2.42
N GLN A 167 4.58 13.37 3.21
CA GLN A 167 4.52 13.44 4.68
C GLN A 167 5.78 14.00 5.34
N ARG A 168 6.76 14.45 4.55
CA ARG A 168 7.98 15.09 5.03
C ARG A 168 8.78 14.21 6.00
N ALA A 169 8.84 12.92 5.71
CA ALA A 169 9.56 11.96 6.53
C ALA A 169 11.06 12.29 6.60
N ASP A 170 11.61 12.25 7.81
CA ASP A 170 13.05 12.32 8.11
C ASP A 170 13.72 10.96 7.95
N LEU A 171 12.99 9.89 8.28
CA LEU A 171 13.42 8.50 8.15
C LEU A 171 12.37 7.69 7.39
N PHE A 172 12.83 6.80 6.51
CA PHE A 172 12.00 5.82 5.83
C PHE A 172 12.48 4.42 6.20
N ILE A 173 11.60 3.61 6.78
CA ILE A 173 11.91 2.26 7.23
C ILE A 173 10.98 1.30 6.49
N SER A 174 11.52 0.58 5.49
CA SER A 174 10.81 -0.55 4.90
C SER A 174 10.98 -1.80 5.75
N ILE A 175 9.88 -2.51 6.00
CA ILE A 175 9.83 -3.67 6.87
C ILE A 175 9.46 -4.88 6.02
N HIS A 176 10.37 -5.86 6.00
CA HIS A 176 10.27 -7.09 5.23
C HIS A 176 10.56 -8.32 6.08
N ALA A 177 10.08 -9.47 5.61
CA ALA A 177 10.38 -10.80 6.11
C ALA A 177 10.57 -11.73 4.92
N ASP A 178 11.51 -11.35 4.05
CA ASP A 178 11.81 -12.00 2.78
C ASP A 178 12.20 -13.48 2.95
N ALA A 179 12.32 -14.17 1.82
CA ALA A 179 12.77 -15.56 1.76
C ALA A 179 13.99 -15.74 0.87
N PHE A 180 14.72 -16.81 1.15
CA PHE A 180 15.76 -17.35 0.29
C PHE A 180 15.36 -18.75 -0.20
N THR A 181 16.00 -19.26 -1.25
CA THR A 181 15.70 -20.58 -1.82
C THR A 181 16.03 -21.71 -0.85
N SER A 182 17.18 -21.60 -0.17
CA SER A 182 17.53 -22.45 0.98
C SER A 182 16.84 -21.94 2.24
N ARG A 183 16.42 -22.86 3.12
CA ARG A 183 15.86 -22.55 4.45
C ARG A 183 16.90 -22.39 5.54
N GLN A 184 18.17 -22.59 5.20
CA GLN A 184 19.28 -22.51 6.16
C GLN A 184 19.58 -21.06 6.60
N PRO A 185 19.59 -20.03 5.72
CA PRO A 185 19.78 -18.66 6.15
C PRO A 185 18.66 -18.21 7.09
N SER A 186 19.04 -17.60 8.20
CA SER A 186 18.13 -17.06 9.22
C SER A 186 18.81 -15.93 9.99
N GLY A 187 18.02 -15.15 10.72
CA GLY A 187 18.48 -13.95 11.43
C GLY A 187 17.94 -12.66 10.81
N SER A 188 18.15 -11.55 11.50
CA SER A 188 17.76 -10.22 11.02
C SER A 188 18.87 -9.61 10.15
N SER A 189 18.48 -8.76 9.21
CA SER A 189 19.41 -8.02 8.34
C SER A 189 18.90 -6.59 8.15
N VAL A 190 19.81 -5.67 7.81
CA VAL A 190 19.51 -4.27 7.46
C VAL A 190 20.22 -3.96 6.15
N PHE A 191 19.50 -3.32 5.23
CA PHE A 191 20.01 -2.91 3.92
C PHE A 191 19.85 -1.40 3.75
N ALA A 192 20.71 -0.80 2.94
CA ALA A 192 20.61 0.57 2.46
C ALA A 192 20.84 0.60 0.94
N LEU A 193 20.42 1.69 0.29
CA LEU A 193 20.68 1.88 -1.14
C LEU A 193 22.19 2.07 -1.38
N SER A 194 22.70 1.49 -2.48
CA SER A 194 24.10 1.61 -2.93
C SER A 194 24.20 2.40 -4.24
#